data_AF-A0A1H4E5V6-F1
#
_entry.id   AF-A0A1H4E5V6-F1
#
_cell.length_a   1.000
_cell.length_b   1.000
_cell.length_c   1.000
_cell.angle_alpha   90.00
_cell.angle_beta   90.00
_cell.angle_gamma   90.00
#
_symmetry.space_group_name_H-M   'P 1'
#
loop_
_entity.id
_entity.type
_entity.pdbx_description
1 polymer ?
#
loop_
_entity_poly.entity_id
_entity_poly.type
_entity_poly.pdbx_seq_one_letter_code
_entity_poly.pdbx_strand_id
1 'polypeptide(L)'
;MKKKINFNDASFKEVIGTSSYRGYVKTTANALSMVLGSPMSGDGDKTTYEWYKKYGSVVFTIYDYKEYAGITKNTEVEYHIGTKCPEDTGIIVGILAGLGFNAYIEK
;
A
#
# COMPACT_ATOMS: atom_id res chain seq x y z
N MET A 1 -24.26 6.36 4.67
CA MET A 1 -22.93 6.52 5.31
C MET A 1 -21.94 5.63 4.58
N LYS A 2 -20.82 6.17 4.07
CA LYS A 2 -19.71 5.33 3.57
C LYS A 2 -19.09 4.64 4.80
N LYS A 3 -18.99 3.30 4.77
CA LYS A 3 -18.35 2.53 5.84
C LYS A 3 -16.92 3.05 6.01
N LYS A 4 -16.56 3.51 7.20
CA LYS A 4 -15.17 3.83 7.54
C LYS A 4 -14.42 2.51 7.58
N ILE A 5 -13.49 2.31 6.65
CA ILE A 5 -12.63 1.14 6.63
C ILE A 5 -11.51 1.40 7.64
N ASN A 6 -11.35 0.50 8.60
CA ASN A 6 -10.28 0.59 9.60
C ASN A 6 -9.15 -0.37 9.19
N PHE A 7 -8.02 0.21 8.82
CA PHE A 7 -6.76 -0.51 8.68
C PHE A 7 -6.00 -0.41 10.01
N ASN A 8 -5.45 -1.52 10.48
CA ASN A 8 -4.56 -1.52 11.64
C ASN A 8 -3.10 -1.55 11.17
N ASP A 9 -2.19 -1.08 12.01
CA ASP A 9 -0.76 -1.24 11.79
C ASP A 9 -0.36 -2.72 11.90
N ALA A 10 0.51 -3.16 10.99
CA ALA A 10 1.19 -4.45 11.09
C ALA A 10 2.65 -4.23 11.52
N SER A 11 3.21 -5.18 12.26
CA SER A 11 4.62 -5.19 12.63
C SER A 11 5.50 -5.66 11.47
N PHE A 12 6.79 -5.31 11.50
CA PHE A 12 7.79 -5.82 10.56
C PHE A 12 7.75 -7.35 10.45
N LYS A 13 7.60 -8.06 11.57
CA LYS A 13 7.52 -9.53 11.60
C LYS A 13 6.30 -10.07 10.84
N GLU A 14 5.16 -9.38 10.89
CA GLU A 14 3.94 -9.80 10.20
C GLU A 14 4.05 -9.67 8.68
N VAL A 15 4.76 -8.64 8.20
CA VAL A 15 4.95 -8.32 6.77
C VAL A 15 6.12 -9.06 6.12
N ILE A 16 6.91 -9.84 6.87
CA ILE A 16 7.91 -10.70 6.24
C ILE A 16 7.20 -11.65 5.25
N GLY A 17 7.69 -11.64 4.01
CA GLY A 17 7.11 -12.42 2.91
C GLY A 17 5.98 -11.74 2.14
N THR A 18 5.59 -10.51 2.48
CA THR A 18 4.67 -9.71 1.65
C THR A 18 5.45 -9.01 0.55
N SER A 19 5.85 -9.73 -0.50
CA SER A 19 6.65 -9.16 -1.59
C SER A 19 6.24 -9.63 -2.98
N SER A 20 5.24 -10.51 -3.08
CA SER A 20 5.27 -11.48 -4.17
C SER A 20 4.16 -11.34 -5.22
N TYR A 21 3.29 -10.33 -5.15
CA TYR A 21 2.10 -10.30 -6.03
C TYR A 21 1.82 -8.91 -6.58
N ARG A 22 1.60 -8.86 -7.91
CA ARG A 22 1.61 -7.70 -8.82
C ARG A 22 0.44 -6.72 -8.62
N GLY A 23 0.13 -6.34 -7.37
CA GLY A 23 -0.84 -5.31 -7.07
C GLY A 23 -0.22 -3.92 -7.11
N TYR A 24 -0.98 -2.95 -7.60
CA TYR A 24 -0.54 -1.57 -7.76
C TYR A 24 -1.62 -0.57 -7.37
N VAL A 25 -1.21 0.61 -6.93
CA VAL A 25 -2.10 1.77 -6.77
C VAL A 25 -1.39 3.04 -7.21
N LYS A 26 -1.98 3.74 -8.19
CA LYS A 26 -1.47 5.02 -8.68
C LYS A 26 -2.14 6.18 -7.93
N THR A 27 -1.37 6.93 -7.16
CA THR A 27 -1.88 7.98 -6.26
C THR A 27 -0.73 8.81 -5.66
N THR A 28 -1.03 9.73 -4.75
CA THR A 28 -0.06 10.45 -3.92
C THR A 28 0.06 9.83 -2.53
N ALA A 29 1.23 9.96 -1.89
CA ALA A 29 1.41 9.56 -0.48
C ALA A 29 0.46 10.30 0.48
N ASN A 30 0.10 11.56 0.19
CA ASN A 30 -0.90 12.28 0.97
C ASN A 30 -2.26 11.61 0.92
N ALA A 31 -2.72 11.20 -0.26
CA ALA A 31 -4.01 10.53 -0.41
C ALA A 31 -4.02 9.15 0.27
N LEU A 32 -2.93 8.37 0.17
CA LEU A 32 -2.79 7.14 0.96
C LEU A 32 -2.80 7.42 2.47
N SER A 33 -2.10 8.46 2.92
CA SER A 33 -2.01 8.80 4.35
C SER A 33 -3.35 9.21 4.96
N MET A 34 -4.27 9.76 4.17
CA MET A 34 -5.63 10.08 4.65
C MET A 34 -6.43 8.83 5.05
N VAL A 35 -6.08 7.67 4.48
CA VAL A 35 -6.79 6.40 4.69
C VAL A 35 -6.00 5.46 5.59
N LEU A 36 -4.69 5.39 5.37
CA LEU A 36 -3.79 4.44 6.03
C LEU A 36 -3.09 5.06 7.24
N GLY A 37 -3.15 6.38 7.43
CA GLY A 37 -2.29 7.09 8.38
C GLY A 37 -0.87 7.28 7.85
N SER A 38 0.03 7.76 8.70
CA SER A 38 1.40 8.07 8.29
C SER A 38 2.14 6.83 7.77
N PRO A 39 2.93 6.95 6.69
CA PRO A 39 3.87 5.90 6.31
C PRO A 39 4.94 5.76 7.38
N MET A 40 5.56 4.59 7.45
CA MET A 40 6.91 4.52 7.98
C MET A 40 7.83 5.18 6.95
N SER A 41 8.77 5.99 7.44
CA SER A 41 9.89 6.40 6.60
C SER A 41 10.58 5.12 6.14
N GLY A 42 10.62 4.88 4.83
CA GLY A 42 11.49 3.83 4.30
C GLY A 42 12.93 4.12 4.71
N ASP A 43 13.79 3.10 4.70
CA ASP A 43 15.20 3.22 5.11
C ASP A 43 16.03 4.19 4.22
N GLY A 44 15.38 4.94 3.32
CA GLY A 44 16.01 5.91 2.43
C GLY A 44 16.72 5.29 1.24
N ASP A 45 17.01 3.99 1.27
CA ASP A 45 17.82 3.31 0.26
C ASP A 45 16.98 2.64 -0.84
N LYS A 46 15.79 2.11 -0.51
CA LYS A 46 14.95 1.33 -1.46
C LYS A 46 13.52 1.84 -1.64
N THR A 47 12.95 2.40 -0.59
CA THR A 47 11.59 2.96 -0.55
C THR A 47 11.63 4.33 0.11
N THR A 48 10.75 5.23 -0.29
CA THR A 48 10.58 6.57 0.32
C THR A 48 9.47 6.54 1.37
N TYR A 49 8.35 5.92 1.00
CA TYR A 49 7.14 5.78 1.77
C TYR A 49 6.73 4.32 1.77
N GLU A 50 6.56 3.76 2.96
CA GLU A 50 6.10 2.39 3.11
C GLU A 50 5.05 2.29 4.23
N TRP A 51 3.99 1.53 3.99
CA TRP A 51 2.94 1.25 4.97
C TRP A 51 2.89 -0.24 5.26
N TYR A 52 2.95 -0.62 6.54
CA TYR A 52 2.64 -1.97 7.00
C TYR A 52 1.27 -1.97 7.62
N LYS A 53 0.33 -2.67 6.99
CA LYS A 53 -1.08 -2.62 7.38
C LYS A 53 -1.69 -4.01 7.42
N LYS A 54 -2.80 -4.09 8.13
CA LYS A 54 -3.67 -5.26 8.11
C LYS A 54 -5.15 -4.88 8.08
N TYR A 55 -5.92 -5.71 7.39
CA TYR A 55 -7.37 -5.63 7.32
C TYR A 55 -7.94 -7.02 7.58
N GLY A 56 -8.65 -7.19 8.71
CA GLY A 56 -9.04 -8.52 9.17
C GLY A 56 -7.80 -9.40 9.40
N SER A 57 -7.74 -10.54 8.71
CA SER A 57 -6.58 -11.46 8.71
C SER A 57 -5.55 -11.17 7.61
N VAL A 58 -5.83 -10.23 6.70
CA VAL A 58 -4.95 -9.93 5.55
C VAL A 58 -3.88 -8.94 5.98
N VAL A 59 -2.61 -9.34 5.87
CA VAL A 59 -1.45 -8.47 6.09
C VAL A 59 -0.89 -8.03 4.74
N PHE A 60 -0.63 -6.73 4.59
CA PHE A 60 -0.16 -6.16 3.35
C PHE A 60 0.81 -5.00 3.56
N THR A 61 1.58 -4.72 2.51
CA THR A 61 2.46 -3.57 2.40
C THR A 61 2.05 -2.70 1.22
N ILE A 62 2.24 -1.39 1.33
CA ILE A 62 2.20 -0.47 0.20
C ILE A 62 3.50 0.32 0.19
N TYR A 63 4.22 0.34 -0.92
CA TYR A 63 5.54 0.98 -0.99
C TYR A 63 5.86 1.50 -2.38
N ASP A 64 6.64 2.59 -2.46
CA ASP A 64 7.28 3.00 -3.71
C ASP A 64 8.55 2.16 -3.90
N TYR A 65 8.67 1.45 -5.02
CA TYR A 65 9.98 1.00 -5.47
C TYR A 65 10.60 2.22 -6.16
N LYS A 66 11.71 2.77 -5.63
CA LYS A 66 12.30 4.06 -6.07
C LYS A 66 12.77 4.06 -7.54
N GLU A 67 11.84 4.03 -8.48
CA GLU A 67 12.08 4.36 -9.89
C GLU A 67 12.17 5.88 -10.11
N TYR A 68 11.78 6.67 -9.09
CA TYR A 68 11.69 8.13 -9.16
C TYR A 68 12.51 8.78 -8.04
N ALA A 69 13.51 9.59 -8.40
CA ALA A 69 14.20 10.45 -7.45
C ALA A 69 13.31 11.66 -7.08
N GLY A 70 13.30 12.06 -5.80
CA GLY A 70 12.63 13.29 -5.36
C GLY A 70 11.11 13.20 -5.20
N ILE A 71 10.55 12.01 -4.95
CA ILE A 71 9.12 11.85 -4.63
C ILE A 71 8.78 12.68 -3.39
N THR A 72 7.79 13.55 -3.52
CA THR A 72 7.20 14.30 -2.40
C THR A 72 5.85 13.70 -2.03
N LYS A 73 5.30 14.12 -0.88
CA LYS A 73 3.96 13.69 -0.45
C LYS A 73 2.83 13.97 -1.45
N ASN A 74 3.03 14.90 -2.39
CA ASN A 74 2.06 15.30 -3.41
C ASN A 74 2.41 14.77 -4.81
N THR A 75 3.53 14.07 -4.96
CA THR A 75 3.90 13.49 -6.25
C THR A 75 3.03 12.27 -6.49
N GLU A 76 2.34 12.25 -7.64
CA GLU A 76 1.59 11.06 -8.06
C GLU A 76 2.56 10.04 -8.63
N VAL A 77 2.59 8.87 -8.02
CA VAL A 77 3.43 7.73 -8.45
C VAL A 77 2.62 6.45 -8.34
N GLU A 78 3.21 5.38 -8.85
CA GLU A 78 2.68 4.04 -8.73
C GLU A 78 3.31 3.35 -7.53
N TYR A 79 2.48 2.96 -6.57
CA TYR A 79 2.90 2.19 -5.40
C TYR A 79 2.60 0.72 -5.62
N HIS A 80 3.52 -0.15 -5.20
CA HIS A 80 3.32 -1.59 -5.16
C HIS A 80 2.48 -1.98 -3.96
N ILE A 81 1.69 -3.04 -4.10
CA ILE A 81 0.90 -3.65 -3.02
C ILE A 81 1.43 -5.07 -2.80
N GLY A 82 2.12 -5.29 -1.68
CA GLY A 82 2.64 -6.60 -1.28
C GLY A 82 1.67 -7.33 -0.36
N THR A 83 1.46 -8.63 -0.59
CA THR A 83 0.64 -9.51 0.27
C THR A 83 1.27 -10.91 0.33
N LYS A 84 0.69 -11.84 1.10
CA LYS A 84 1.19 -13.22 1.24
C LYS A 84 0.71 -14.17 0.15
N CYS A 85 -0.37 -13.87 -0.56
CA CYS A 85 -0.89 -14.67 -1.67
C CYS A 85 -1.68 -13.81 -2.68
N PRO A 86 -1.88 -14.26 -3.93
CA PRO A 86 -2.60 -13.49 -4.96
C PRO A 86 -4.03 -13.10 -4.56
N GLU A 87 -4.72 -13.97 -3.82
CA GLU A 87 -6.10 -13.75 -3.37
C GLU A 87 -6.19 -12.54 -2.44
N ASP A 88 -5.23 -12.41 -1.51
CA ASP A 88 -5.11 -11.27 -0.61
C ASP A 88 -4.86 -9.98 -1.38
N THR A 89 -4.07 -10.02 -2.45
CA THR A 89 -3.88 -8.86 -3.33
C THR A 89 -5.20 -8.40 -3.95
N GLY A 90 -6.02 -9.33 -4.44
CA GLY A 90 -7.37 -9.03 -4.96
C GLY A 90 -8.25 -8.34 -3.93
N ILE A 91 -8.21 -8.78 -2.67
CA ILE A 91 -8.95 -8.16 -1.58
C ILE A 91 -8.51 -6.71 -1.37
N ILE A 92 -7.20 -6.46 -1.24
CA ILE A 92 -6.68 -5.11 -0.97
C ILE A 92 -6.91 -4.17 -2.16
N VAL A 93 -6.68 -4.64 -3.39
CA VAL A 93 -6.96 -3.85 -4.61
C VAL A 93 -8.45 -3.50 -4.69
N GLY A 94 -9.35 -4.45 -4.45
CA GLY A 94 -10.79 -4.20 -4.47
C GLY A 94 -11.23 -3.20 -3.41
N ILE A 95 -10.64 -3.26 -2.21
CA ILE A 95 -10.89 -2.29 -1.14
C ILE A 95 -10.44 -0.89 -1.56
N LEU A 96 -9.20 -0.73 -2.05
CA LEU A 96 -8.68 0.57 -2.46
C LEU A 96 -9.46 1.15 -3.65
N ALA A 97 -9.82 0.32 -4.63
CA ALA A 97 -10.69 0.72 -5.74
C ALA A 97 -12.07 1.18 -5.25
N GLY A 98 -12.66 0.46 -4.29
CA GLY A 98 -13.92 0.85 -3.64
C GLY A 98 -13.84 2.15 -2.83
N LEU A 99 -12.64 2.55 -2.41
CA LEU A 99 -12.37 3.85 -1.79
C LEU A 99 -12.11 4.97 -2.81
N GLY A 100 -12.06 4.64 -4.11
CA GLY A 100 -11.87 5.59 -5.20
C GLY A 100 -10.42 5.74 -5.66
N PHE A 101 -9.50 4.88 -5.21
CA PHE A 101 -8.14 4.86 -5.73
C PHE A 101 -8.06 4.14 -7.07
N ASN A 102 -7.10 4.55 -7.91
CA ASN A 102 -6.74 3.79 -9.12
C ASN A 102 -5.85 2.60 -8.73
N ALA A 103 -6.46 1.52 -8.22
CA ALA A 103 -5.79 0.29 -7.82
C ALA A 103 -6.10 -0.87 -8.77
N TYR A 104 -5.11 -1.69 -9.08
CA TYR A 104 -5.24 -2.79 -10.03
C TYR A 104 -4.24 -3.92 -9.77
N ILE A 105 -4.48 -5.08 -10.38
CA ILE A 105 -3.53 -6.19 -10.47
C ILE A 105 -3.00 -6.21 -11.91
N GLU A 106 -1.68 -6.36 -12.07
CA GLU A 106 -1.07 -6.51 -13.38
C GLU A 106 -1.53 -7.81 -14.05
N LYS A 107 -1.85 -7.71 -15.34
CA LYS A 107 -2.35 -8.83 -16.14
C LYS A 107 -1.31 -9.93 -16.36
#